data_AF-A0A2E9TIJ6-F1
#
_entry.id   AF-A0A2E9TIJ6-F1
#
_cell.length_a   1.000
_cell.length_b   1.000
_cell.length_c   1.000
_cell.angle_alpha   90.00
_cell.angle_beta   90.00
_cell.angle_gamma   90.00
#
_symmetry.space_group_name_H-M   'P 1'
#
loop_
_entity.id
_entity.type
_entity.pdbx_description
1 polymer ?
#
loop_
_entity_poly.entity_id
_entity_poly.type
_entity_poly.pdbx_seq_one_letter_code
_entity_poly.pdbx_strand_id
1 'polypeptide(L)'
;MGQKINPIGLRLGIIKGWESSWYGGKDFSDKIVEDQKIRDYISLRIPKGGISKVVIERTIKLLEITIHTARPGIIIGKGGAEVEKLKQELKKLTGKDIQINIFEI
;
A
#
# COMPACT_ATOMS: atom_id res chain seq x y z
N MET A 1 -30.51 15.29 4.40
CA MET A 1 -30.20 14.12 3.53
C MET A 1 -28.70 13.83 3.62
N GLY A 2 -28.33 12.73 4.26
CA GLY A 2 -26.93 12.37 4.57
C GLY A 2 -26.84 11.12 5.46
N GLN A 3 -27.85 10.26 5.43
CA GLN A 3 -28.01 9.12 6.34
C GLN A 3 -27.54 7.80 5.71
N LYS A 4 -26.76 7.84 4.63
CA LYS A 4 -26.23 6.63 3.97
C LYS A 4 -24.84 6.33 4.51
N ILE A 5 -24.68 5.15 5.11
CA ILE A 5 -23.41 4.64 5.59
C ILE A 5 -22.49 4.29 4.41
N ASN A 6 -21.17 4.37 4.63
CA ASN A 6 -20.20 3.91 3.65
C ASN A 6 -20.38 2.39 3.40
N PRO A 7 -20.72 1.97 2.17
CA PRO A 7 -20.98 0.57 1.86
C PRO A 7 -19.72 -0.30 1.95
N ILE A 8 -18.52 0.27 1.91
CA ILE A 8 -17.27 -0.46 2.14
C ILE A 8 -17.17 -0.77 3.63
N GLY A 9 -17.33 0.24 4.48
CA GLY A 9 -17.27 0.11 5.94
C GLY A 9 -18.28 -0.90 6.48
N LEU A 10 -19.52 -0.85 5.99
CA LEU A 10 -20.59 -1.78 6.39
C LEU A 10 -20.25 -3.26 6.09
N ARG A 11 -19.39 -3.51 5.10
CA ARG A 11 -19.07 -4.86 4.60
C ARG A 11 -17.70 -5.36 5.04
N LEU A 12 -16.94 -4.55 5.79
CA LEU A 12 -15.66 -4.94 6.37
C LEU A 12 -15.88 -6.07 7.39
N GLY A 13 -15.08 -7.13 7.30
CA GLY A 13 -15.19 -8.29 8.19
C GLY A 13 -16.26 -9.31 7.82
N ILE A 14 -17.09 -9.03 6.79
CA ILE A 14 -18.11 -9.96 6.27
C ILE A 14 -17.67 -10.49 4.91
N ILE A 15 -17.65 -9.62 3.90
CA ILE A 15 -17.26 -9.99 2.53
C ILE A 15 -16.04 -9.22 2.03
N LYS A 16 -15.72 -8.07 2.63
CA LYS A 16 -14.52 -7.30 2.30
C LYS A 16 -13.49 -7.42 3.44
N GLY A 17 -12.25 -7.75 3.05
CA GLY A 17 -11.09 -7.69 3.94
C GLY A 17 -10.54 -6.27 4.08
N TRP A 18 -9.60 -6.13 5.02
CA TRP A 18 -8.86 -4.89 5.26
C TRP A 18 -7.82 -4.63 4.16
N GLU A 19 -7.41 -3.37 4.04
CA GLU A 19 -6.32 -2.97 3.15
C GLU A 19 -4.97 -2.94 3.87
N SER A 20 -4.96 -2.72 5.18
CA SER A 20 -3.76 -2.90 6.01
C SER A 20 -4.00 -4.09 6.93
N SER A 21 -3.17 -5.13 6.80
CA SER A 21 -3.26 -6.36 7.60
C SER A 21 -2.00 -6.52 8.44
N TRP A 22 -2.06 -6.05 9.69
CA TRP A 22 -0.97 -6.17 10.64
C TRP A 22 -1.45 -5.94 12.09
N TYR A 23 -0.66 -6.43 13.06
CA TYR A 23 -0.93 -6.23 14.48
C TYR A 23 0.07 -5.23 15.10
N GLY A 24 -0.45 -4.20 15.75
CA GLY A 24 0.33 -3.06 16.22
C GLY A 24 0.88 -3.14 17.63
N GLY A 25 0.21 -3.85 18.53
CA GLY A 25 0.49 -3.81 19.96
C GLY A 25 0.52 -2.37 20.49
N LYS A 26 1.56 -2.03 21.25
CA LYS A 26 1.76 -0.69 21.83
C LYS A 26 2.19 0.38 20.81
N ASP A 27 2.86 -0.02 19.73
CA ASP A 27 3.41 0.91 18.72
C ASP A 27 2.45 1.16 17.55
N PHE A 28 1.14 1.06 17.80
CA PHE A 28 0.12 1.15 16.76
C PHE A 28 0.06 2.56 16.11
N SER A 29 0.22 3.61 16.91
CA SER A 29 0.16 5.00 16.46
C SER A 29 1.22 5.29 15.40
N ASP A 30 2.47 4.92 15.67
CA ASP A 30 3.60 5.22 14.81
C ASP A 30 3.50 4.44 13.49
N LYS A 31 3.05 3.19 13.58
CA LYS A 31 2.83 2.32 12.42
C LYS A 31 1.71 2.84 11.52
N ILE A 32 0.63 3.42 12.08
CA ILE A 32 -0.42 4.08 11.28
C ILE A 32 0.12 5.29 10.52
N VAL A 33 0.88 6.15 11.19
CA VAL A 33 1.43 7.36 10.56
C VAL A 33 2.37 6.98 9.41
N GLU A 34 3.14 5.92 9.60
CA GLU A 34 3.99 5.33 8.57
C GLU A 34 3.17 4.77 7.39
N ASP A 35 2.09 4.03 7.64
CA ASP A 35 1.19 3.52 6.59
C ASP A 35 0.59 4.66 5.75
N GLN A 36 0.14 5.74 6.40
CA GLN A 36 -0.42 6.90 5.70
C GLN A 36 0.63 7.56 4.79
N LYS A 37 1.85 7.77 5.30
CA LYS A 37 2.96 8.32 4.50
C LYS A 37 3.28 7.46 3.29
N ILE A 38 3.27 6.13 3.43
CA ILE A 38 3.50 5.20 2.32
C ILE A 38 2.42 5.36 1.25
N ARG A 39 1.14 5.39 1.65
CA ARG A 39 0.00 5.54 0.73
C ARG A 39 0.08 6.86 -0.03
N ASP A 40 0.33 7.95 0.67
CA ASP A 40 0.43 9.29 0.07
C ASP A 40 1.63 9.36 -0.90
N TYR A 41 2.77 8.78 -0.51
CA TYR A 41 3.96 8.74 -1.34
C TYR A 41 3.73 7.97 -2.66
N ILE A 42 3.12 6.78 -2.58
CA ILE A 42 2.83 5.96 -3.76
C ILE A 42 1.84 6.67 -4.70
N SER A 43 0.81 7.33 -4.14
CA SER A 43 -0.17 8.08 -4.91
C SER A 43 0.44 9.28 -5.65
N LEU A 44 1.31 10.04 -4.97
CA LEU A 44 2.02 11.18 -5.56
C LEU A 44 3.05 10.79 -6.61
N ARG A 45 3.77 9.69 -6.40
CA ARG A 45 4.86 9.26 -7.28
C ARG A 45 4.36 8.67 -8.59
N ILE A 46 3.22 7.96 -8.58
CA ILE A 46 2.69 7.25 -9.75
C ILE A 46 1.27 7.73 -10.11
N PRO A 47 1.09 9.02 -10.47
CA PRO A 47 -0.24 9.56 -10.79
C PRO A 47 -0.82 8.94 -12.07
N LYS A 48 0.04 8.47 -12.99
CA LYS A 48 -0.37 7.82 -14.25
C LYS A 48 -0.51 6.29 -14.15
N GLY A 49 -0.26 5.72 -12.98
CA GLY A 49 -0.26 4.28 -12.77
C GLY A 49 -1.64 3.66 -12.80
N GLY A 50 -2.70 4.41 -12.49
CA GLY A 50 -4.03 3.84 -12.33
C GLY A 50 -4.09 2.88 -11.14
N ILE A 51 -3.57 3.33 -9.99
CA ILE A 51 -3.58 2.57 -8.75
C ILE A 51 -5.02 2.48 -8.24
N SER A 52 -5.50 1.25 -8.07
CA SER A 52 -6.85 0.97 -7.56
C SER A 52 -6.84 0.74 -6.07
N LYS A 53 -5.87 -0.04 -5.58
CA LYS A 53 -5.76 -0.43 -4.18
C LYS A 53 -4.30 -0.62 -3.80
N VAL A 54 -3.93 -0.21 -2.59
CA VAL A 54 -2.64 -0.53 -1.98
C VAL A 54 -2.92 -1.34 -0.73
N VAL A 55 -2.44 -2.59 -0.73
CA VAL A 55 -2.53 -3.49 0.42
C VAL A 55 -1.19 -3.48 1.13
N ILE A 56 -1.21 -3.25 2.43
CA ILE A 56 -0.01 -3.21 3.27
C ILE A 56 -0.08 -4.35 4.27
N GLU A 57 0.88 -5.25 4.21
CA GLU A 57 1.02 -6.35 5.15
C GLU A 57 2.35 -6.17 5.89
N ARG A 58 2.31 -6.28 7.22
CA ARG A 58 3.52 -6.15 8.04
C ARG A 58 3.79 -7.47 8.76
N THR A 59 4.91 -8.08 8.39
CA THR A 59 5.52 -9.17 9.13
C THR A 59 6.54 -8.59 10.11
N ILE A 60 7.04 -9.41 11.06
CA ILE A 60 7.99 -8.97 12.11
C ILE A 60 9.22 -8.26 11.55
N LYS A 61 9.71 -8.68 10.38
CA LYS A 61 10.94 -8.14 9.77
C LYS A 61 10.73 -7.40 8.45
N LEU A 62 9.57 -7.59 7.81
CA LEU A 62 9.37 -7.24 6.42
C LEU A 62 8.05 -6.52 6.22
N LEU A 63 8.10 -5.47 5.42
CA LEU A 63 6.93 -4.70 4.97
C LEU A 63 6.60 -5.14 3.55
N GLU A 64 5.47 -5.82 3.38
CA GLU A 64 4.96 -6.23 2.08
C GLU A 64 3.94 -5.21 1.60
N ILE A 65 4.22 -4.60 0.45
CA ILE A 65 3.34 -3.62 -0.18
C ILE A 65 2.86 -4.23 -1.49
N THR A 66 1.57 -4.51 -1.55
CA THR A 66 0.92 -5.05 -2.73
C THR A 66 0.13 -3.95 -3.42
N ILE A 67 0.59 -3.55 -4.61
CA ILE A 67 -0.02 -2.49 -5.41
C ILE A 67 -0.89 -3.13 -6.48
N HIS A 68 -2.19 -2.86 -6.42
CA HIS A 68 -3.12 -3.21 -7.48
C HIS A 68 -3.24 -2.07 -8.47
N THR A 69 -2.96 -2.34 -9.74
CA THR A 69 -2.86 -1.34 -10.79
C THR A 69 -3.50 -1.81 -12.08
N ALA A 70 -4.10 -0.89 -12.83
CA ALA A 70 -4.60 -1.17 -14.17
C ALA A 70 -3.47 -1.21 -15.24
N ARG A 71 -2.28 -0.70 -14.92
CA ARG A 71 -1.15 -0.62 -15.84
C ARG A 71 0.16 -1.00 -15.14
N PRO A 72 0.44 -2.30 -14.95
CA PRO A 72 1.65 -2.76 -14.27
C PRO A 72 2.94 -2.33 -14.98
N GLY A 73 2.93 -2.25 -16.32
CA GLY A 73 4.12 -1.88 -17.09
C GLY A 73 4.69 -0.49 -16.78
N ILE A 74 3.84 0.48 -16.39
CA ILE A 74 4.29 1.83 -15.99
C ILE A 74 5.00 1.78 -14.63
N ILE A 75 4.55 0.92 -13.73
CA ILE A 75 5.11 0.77 -12.38
C ILE A 75 6.42 -0.01 -12.42
N ILE A 76 6.48 -1.08 -13.22
CA ILE A 76 7.69 -1.89 -13.41
C ILE A 76 8.80 -1.08 -14.12
N GLY A 77 8.42 -0.30 -15.13
CA GLY A 77 9.35 0.44 -15.97
C GLY A 77 10.18 -0.46 -16.90
N LYS A 78 11.17 0.11 -17.60
CA LYS A 78 12.05 -0.66 -18.48
C LYS A 78 13.02 -1.50 -17.65
N GLY A 79 12.84 -2.82 -17.66
CA GLY A 79 13.74 -3.77 -16.99
C GLY A 79 13.66 -3.77 -15.45
N GLY A 80 12.55 -3.31 -14.86
CA GLY A 80 12.37 -3.30 -13.40
C GLY A 80 13.01 -2.10 -12.67
N ALA A 81 13.67 -1.19 -13.40
CA ALA A 81 14.41 -0.08 -12.82
C ALA A 81 13.57 0.87 -11.95
N GLU A 82 12.28 1.05 -12.27
CA GLU A 82 11.43 1.97 -11.52
C GLU A 82 10.96 1.36 -10.19
N VAL A 83 10.70 0.04 -10.16
CA VAL A 83 10.39 -0.69 -8.91
C VAL A 83 11.59 -0.72 -7.98
N GLU A 84 12.79 -0.91 -8.52
CA GLU A 84 14.04 -0.88 -7.74
C GLU A 84 14.22 0.48 -7.05
N LYS A 85 14.00 1.58 -7.77
CA LYS A 85 14.04 2.94 -7.21
C LYS A 85 12.98 3.15 -6.14
N LEU A 86 11.74 2.72 -6.40
CA LEU A 86 10.63 2.86 -5.47
C LEU A 86 10.90 2.08 -4.17
N LYS A 87 11.48 0.88 -4.28
CA LYS A 87 11.95 0.09 -3.14
C LYS A 87 13.01 0.83 -2.33
N GLN A 88 14.00 1.44 -2.98
CA GLN A 88 15.05 2.20 -2.30
C GLN A 88 14.51 3.47 -1.62
N GLU A 89 13.61 4.20 -2.27
CA GLU A 89 12.99 5.41 -1.73
C GLU A 89 12.13 5.08 -0.50
N LEU A 90 11.28 4.06 -0.61
CA LEU A 90 10.47 3.61 0.53
C LEU A 90 11.33 3.07 1.68
N LYS A 91 12.44 2.38 1.38
CA LYS A 91 13.40 1.90 2.40
C LYS A 91 14.06 3.07 3.14
N LYS A 92 14.36 4.19 2.47
CA LYS A 92 14.86 5.41 3.13
C LYS A 92 13.81 6.05 4.04
N LEU A 93 12.53 5.97 3.68
CA LEU A 93 11.43 6.56 4.45
C LEU A 93 11.07 5.76 5.71
N THR A 94 11.11 4.43 5.64
CA THR A 94 10.67 3.54 6.73
C THR A 94 11.81 2.86 7.48
N GLY A 95 13.01 2.80 6.90
CA GLY A 95 14.17 2.12 7.49
C GLY A 95 14.04 0.59 7.60
N LYS A 96 13.00 0.00 7.00
CA LYS A 96 12.69 -1.44 7.04
C LYS A 96 12.97 -2.09 5.70
N ASP A 97 13.09 -3.42 5.68
CA ASP A 97 13.12 -4.17 4.43
C ASP A 97 11.71 -4.26 3.85
N ILE A 98 11.63 -3.94 2.56
CA ILE A 98 10.37 -3.79 1.83
C ILE A 98 10.35 -4.78 0.67
N GLN A 99 9.24 -5.47 0.52
CA GLN A 99 8.93 -6.24 -0.67
C GLN A 99 7.73 -5.61 -1.36
N ILE A 100 7.85 -5.43 -2.67
CA ILE A 100 6.80 -4.83 -3.48
C ILE A 100 6.24 -5.92 -4.39
N ASN A 101 4.95 -6.16 -4.28
CA ASN A 101 4.21 -7.05 -5.16
C ASN A 101 3.28 -6.19 -6.03
N ILE A 102 3.21 -6.49 -7.32
CA ILE A 102 2.37 -5.75 -8.27
C ILE A 102 1.35 -6.71 -8.84
N PHE A 103 0.07 -6.37 -8.72
CA PHE A 103 -1.05 -7.12 -9.30
C PHE A 103 -1.78 -6.29 -10.34
N GLU A 104 -2.10 -6.92 -11.45
CA GLU A 104 -2.97 -6.38 -12.49
C GLU A 104 -4.45 -6.60 -12.09
N ILE A 105 -5.31 -5.61 -12.38
CA ILE A 105 -6.78 -5.65 -12.21
C ILE A 105 -7.46 -5.80 -13.56
#